data_AF-K1T1B0-F1
#
_entry.id   AF-K1T1B0-F1
#
_cell.length_a   1.000
_cell.length_b   1.000
_cell.length_c   1.000
_cell.angle_alpha   90.00
_cell.angle_beta   90.00
_cell.angle_gamma   90.00
#
_symmetry.space_group_name_H-M   'P 1'
#
loop_
_entity.id
_entity.type
_entity.pdbx_description
1 polymer ?
#
loop_
_entity_poly.entity_id
_entity_poly.type
_entity_poly.pdbx_seq_one_letter_code
_entity_poly.pdbx_strand_id
1 'polypeptide(L)'
;MARIDVIKNLFSSALQLNPLLFSVISCQFISNVPSAILLSQFTNDYHSLLLGVNIGGVGTLIASLASLITLSKYNSLCPGKTGRYIAEFSAFNFSFLIVLTLFCSFLV
;
A
#
# COMPACT_ATOMS: atom_id res chain seq x y z
N MET A 1 -26.19 -1.85 11.70
CA MET A 1 -25.39 -3.09 11.61
C MET A 1 -25.11 -3.47 10.15
N ALA A 2 -26.11 -3.50 9.26
CA ALA A 2 -25.95 -3.85 7.83
C ALA A 2 -24.82 -3.18 7.01
N ARG A 3 -24.40 -1.93 7.30
CA ARG A 3 -23.29 -1.30 6.55
C ARG A 3 -21.92 -1.92 6.84
N ILE A 4 -21.68 -2.34 8.08
CA ILE A 4 -20.42 -2.99 8.46
C ILE A 4 -20.38 -4.39 7.86
N ASP A 5 -21.52 -5.08 7.83
CA ASP A 5 -21.64 -6.41 7.23
C ASP A 5 -21.36 -6.38 5.71
N VAL A 6 -21.83 -5.35 4.99
CA VAL A 6 -21.52 -5.18 3.56
C VAL A 6 -20.02 -4.96 3.32
N ILE A 7 -19.38 -4.09 4.10
CA ILE A 7 -17.93 -3.83 3.98
C ILE A 7 -17.13 -5.08 4.35
N LYS A 8 -17.53 -5.78 5.42
CA LYS A 8 -16.93 -7.03 5.86
C LYS A 8 -17.04 -8.11 4.78
N ASN A 9 -18.22 -8.28 4.19
CA ASN A 9 -18.42 -9.27 3.13
C ASN A 9 -17.63 -8.91 1.86
N LEU A 10 -17.54 -7.62 1.51
CA LEU A 10 -16.71 -7.16 0.38
C LEU A 10 -15.23 -7.45 0.61
N PHE A 11 -14.68 -7.06 1.76
CA PHE A 11 -13.26 -7.31 2.07
C PHE A 11 -12.95 -8.78 2.22
N SER A 12 -13.78 -9.57 2.91
CA SER A 12 -13.58 -11.01 3.01
C SER A 12 -13.64 -11.69 1.63
N SER A 13 -14.57 -11.31 0.75
CA SER A 13 -14.66 -11.88 -0.59
C SER A 13 -13.48 -11.47 -1.48
N ALA A 14 -13.04 -10.21 -1.39
CA ALA A 14 -11.90 -9.70 -2.16
C ALA A 14 -10.56 -10.31 -1.69
N LEU A 15 -10.37 -10.47 -0.38
CA LEU A 15 -9.20 -11.14 0.19
C LEU A 15 -9.18 -12.63 -0.11
N GLN A 16 -10.34 -13.31 -0.20
CA GLN A 16 -10.38 -14.72 -0.62
C GLN A 16 -9.96 -14.92 -2.08
N LEU A 17 -10.17 -13.93 -2.96
CA LEU A 17 -9.74 -14.00 -4.35
C LEU A 17 -8.22 -13.85 -4.48
N ASN A 18 -7.64 -12.83 -3.85
CA ASN A 18 -6.20 -12.56 -3.90
C ASN A 18 -5.77 -11.68 -2.72
N PRO A 19 -5.32 -12.27 -1.59
CA PRO A 19 -4.96 -11.51 -0.40
C PRO A 19 -3.82 -10.52 -0.69
N LEU A 20 -2.85 -10.93 -1.51
CA LEU A 20 -1.68 -10.14 -1.88
C LEU A 20 -2.08 -8.88 -2.65
N LEU A 21 -2.80 -9.05 -3.76
CA LEU A 21 -3.14 -7.96 -4.67
C LEU A 21 -4.08 -6.95 -4.00
N PHE A 22 -5.05 -7.44 -3.22
CA PHE A 22 -5.94 -6.58 -2.46
C PHE A 22 -5.19 -5.78 -1.39
N SER A 23 -4.23 -6.41 -0.69
CA SER A 23 -3.40 -5.73 0.31
C SER A 23 -2.50 -4.65 -0.30
N VAL A 24 -1.94 -4.91 -1.50
CA VAL A 24 -1.16 -3.91 -2.26
C VAL A 24 -2.02 -2.71 -2.61
N ILE A 25 -3.21 -2.92 -3.17
CA ILE A 25 -4.12 -1.83 -3.57
C ILE A 25 -4.57 -1.02 -2.35
N SER A 26 -4.96 -1.69 -1.26
CA SER A 26 -5.43 -1.01 -0.05
C SER A 26 -4.35 -0.08 0.54
N CYS A 27 -3.09 -0.52 0.51
CA CYS A 27 -1.95 0.28 1.00
C CYS A 27 -1.75 1.58 0.24
N GLN A 28 -2.14 1.67 -1.04
CA GLN A 28 -2.02 2.90 -1.82
C GLN A 28 -2.86 4.05 -1.25
N PHE A 29 -3.91 3.72 -0.47
CA PHE A 29 -4.85 4.68 0.11
C PHE A 29 -4.73 4.83 1.63
N ILE A 30 -4.44 3.74 2.36
CA ILE A 30 -4.55 3.71 3.83
C ILE A 30 -3.18 3.73 4.54
N SER A 31 -2.08 3.46 3.85
CA SER A 31 -0.72 3.23 4.41
C SER A 31 -0.50 1.81 4.94
N ASN A 32 0.75 1.35 4.92
CA ASN A 32 1.13 -0.05 5.14
C ASN A 32 0.66 -0.61 6.51
N VAL A 33 0.86 0.16 7.59
CA VAL A 33 0.59 -0.31 8.97
C VAL A 33 -0.91 -0.42 9.24
N PRO A 34 -1.71 0.64 9.06
CA PRO A 34 -3.16 0.56 9.26
C PRO A 34 -3.85 -0.39 8.27
N SER A 35 -3.34 -0.55 7.04
CA SER A 35 -3.89 -1.55 6.10
C SER A 35 -3.68 -2.97 6.60
N ALA A 36 -2.51 -3.27 7.17
CA ALA A 36 -2.24 -4.59 7.77
C ALA A 36 -3.19 -4.88 8.93
N ILE A 37 -3.36 -3.91 9.84
CA ILE A 37 -4.26 -4.05 11.00
C ILE A 37 -5.71 -4.26 10.53
N LEU A 38 -6.18 -3.47 9.57
CA LEU A 38 -7.54 -3.55 9.06
C LEU A 38 -7.80 -4.88 8.34
N LEU A 39 -6.96 -5.26 7.38
CA LEU A 39 -7.17 -6.44 6.53
C LEU A 39 -6.94 -7.75 7.30
N SER A 40 -6.11 -7.75 8.34
CA SER A 40 -5.88 -8.92 9.20
C SER A 40 -7.13 -9.45 9.90
N GLN A 41 -8.20 -8.64 10.00
CA GLN A 41 -9.49 -9.07 10.55
C GLN A 41 -10.36 -9.85 9.56
N PHE A 42 -9.97 -9.88 8.28
CA PHE A 42 -10.78 -10.41 7.18
C PHE A 42 -10.07 -11.54 6.40
N THR A 43 -8.84 -11.92 6.76
CA THR A 43 -8.11 -13.06 6.19
C THR A 43 -7.27 -13.79 7.23
N ASN A 44 -7.08 -15.11 7.05
CA ASN A 44 -6.16 -15.92 7.84
C ASN A 44 -4.81 -16.13 7.14
N ASP A 45 -4.67 -15.70 5.87
CA ASP A 45 -3.41 -15.78 5.13
C ASP A 45 -2.52 -14.58 5.45
N TYR A 46 -1.93 -14.62 6.65
CA TYR A 46 -1.02 -13.59 7.14
C TYR A 46 0.23 -13.44 6.28
N HIS A 47 0.68 -14.52 5.63
CA HIS A 47 1.90 -14.48 4.81
C HIS A 47 1.68 -13.60 3.58
N SER A 48 0.65 -13.91 2.78
CA SER A 48 0.31 -13.12 1.58
C SER A 48 -0.13 -11.70 1.92
N LEU A 49 -0.82 -11.52 3.06
CA LEU A 49 -1.23 -10.20 3.53
C LEU A 49 -0.02 -9.33 3.92
N LEU A 50 0.89 -9.84 4.77
CA LEU A 50 2.07 -9.09 5.20
C LEU A 50 2.99 -8.78 4.02
N LEU A 51 3.13 -9.71 3.09
CA LEU A 51 3.88 -9.52 1.86
C LEU A 51 3.25 -8.42 0.99
N GLY A 52 1.93 -8.48 0.80
CA GLY A 52 1.18 -7.50 0.01
C GLY A 52 1.19 -6.09 0.61
N VAL A 53 1.01 -5.93 1.93
CA VAL A 53 1.06 -4.60 2.55
C VAL A 53 2.46 -4.00 2.54
N ASN A 54 3.50 -4.82 2.67
CA ASN A 54 4.88 -4.34 2.64
C ASN A 54 5.28 -3.89 1.23
N ILE A 55 4.92 -4.66 0.20
CA ILE A 55 5.09 -4.27 -1.21
C ILE A 55 4.26 -3.02 -1.53
N GLY A 56 3.00 -2.99 -1.10
CA GLY A 56 2.10 -1.85 -1.30
C GLY A 56 2.58 -0.56 -0.63
N GLY A 57 3.30 -0.67 0.48
CA GLY A 57 3.90 0.48 1.19
C GLY A 57 4.91 1.27 0.36
N VAL A 58 5.44 0.71 -0.73
CA VAL A 58 6.41 1.39 -1.59
C VAL A 58 5.73 2.35 -2.57
N GLY A 59 4.46 2.16 -2.92
CA GLY A 59 3.86 2.79 -4.10
C GLY A 59 3.68 4.30 -4.04
N THR A 60 2.76 4.78 -3.21
CA THR A 60 2.46 6.22 -3.10
C THR A 60 3.19 6.86 -1.92
N LEU A 61 3.30 8.19 -1.95
CA LEU A 61 3.78 8.95 -0.78
C LEU A 61 2.93 8.68 0.47
N ILE A 62 1.62 8.45 0.30
CA ILE A 62 0.67 8.19 1.38
C ILE A 62 0.82 6.74 1.89
N ALA A 63 1.24 5.82 1.02
CA ALA A 63 1.41 4.41 1.34
C ALA A 63 2.44 4.16 2.45
N SER A 64 3.38 5.09 2.66
CA SER A 64 4.37 5.00 3.73
C SER A 64 4.62 6.33 4.43
N LEU A 65 4.53 6.32 5.76
CA LEU A 65 4.87 7.48 6.60
C LEU A 65 6.31 7.97 6.39
N ALA A 66 7.25 7.07 6.07
CA ALA A 66 8.64 7.45 5.79
C ALA A 66 8.75 8.38 4.56
N SER A 67 7.91 8.12 3.56
CA SER A 67 7.81 8.91 2.32
C SER A 67 7.24 10.31 2.57
N LEU A 68 6.30 10.44 3.51
CA LEU A 68 5.78 11.74 3.95
C LEU A 68 6.80 12.52 4.79
N ILE A 69 7.56 11.83 5.64
CA ILE A 69 8.62 12.47 6.45
C ILE A 69 9.71 13.05 5.53
N THR A 70 10.16 12.28 4.54
CA THR A 70 11.17 12.73 3.58
C THR A 70 10.66 13.89 2.71
N LEU A 71 9.40 13.84 2.24
CA LEU A 71 8.76 14.95 1.54
C LEU A 71 8.70 16.22 2.41
N SER A 72 8.28 16.08 3.68
CA SER A 72 8.20 17.19 4.62
C SER A 72 9.58 17.83 4.83
N LYS A 73 10.61 17.01 5.03
CA LYS A 73 11.99 17.46 5.20
C LYS A 73 12.53 18.15 3.94
N TYR A 74 12.26 17.59 2.76
CA TYR A 74 12.67 18.17 1.48
C TYR A 74 12.01 19.53 1.24
N ASN A 75 10.72 19.64 1.53
CA ASN A 75 9.97 20.90 1.41
C ASN A 75 10.52 21.99 2.36
N SER A 76 10.94 21.62 3.58
CA SER A 76 11.58 22.55 4.51
C SER A 76 12.99 23.01 4.06
N LEU A 77 13.75 22.15 3.37
CA LEU A 77 15.10 22.46 2.91
C LEU A 77 15.13 23.19 1.56
N CYS A 78 14.15 22.94 0.71
CA CYS A 78 14.09 23.42 -0.68
C CYS A 78 12.67 23.91 -1.03
N PRO A 79 12.24 25.07 -0.51
CA PRO A 79 10.93 25.61 -0.81
C PRO A 79 10.78 25.86 -2.33
N GLY A 80 9.68 25.39 -2.92
CA GLY A 80 9.36 25.57 -4.34
C GLY A 80 9.78 24.43 -5.28
N LYS A 81 10.51 23.41 -4.81
CA LYS A 81 10.92 22.24 -5.63
C LYS A 81 10.11 20.96 -5.34
N THR A 82 9.04 21.06 -4.56
CA THR A 82 8.24 19.92 -4.06
C THR A 82 7.63 19.08 -5.19
N GLY A 83 7.13 19.71 -6.25
CA GLY A 83 6.56 18.99 -7.39
C GLY A 83 7.56 18.07 -8.10
N ARG A 84 8.82 18.49 -8.23
CA ARG A 84 9.87 17.68 -8.86
C ARG A 84 10.23 16.47 -8.01
N TYR A 85 10.31 16.64 -6.68
CA TYR A 85 10.49 15.52 -5.76
C TYR A 85 9.34 14.51 -5.86
N ILE A 86 8.09 14.97 -5.88
CA ILE A 86 6.92 14.09 -6.00
C ILE A 86 6.96 13.30 -7.32
N ALA A 87 7.34 13.94 -8.43
CA ALA A 87 7.44 13.29 -9.73
C ALA A 87 8.56 12.23 -9.77
N GLU A 88 9.77 12.56 -9.33
CA GLU A 88 10.90 11.63 -9.28
C GLU A 88 10.59 10.48 -8.30
N PHE A 89 10.11 10.79 -7.10
CA PHE A 89 9.70 9.81 -6.10
C PHE A 89 8.64 8.85 -6.65
N SER A 90 7.58 9.38 -7.28
CA SER A 90 6.50 8.54 -7.82
C SER A 90 7.00 7.66 -8.96
N ALA A 91 7.85 8.17 -9.85
CA ALA A 91 8.39 7.38 -10.96
C ALA A 91 9.22 6.18 -10.46
N PHE A 92 10.13 6.40 -9.52
CA PHE A 92 10.93 5.31 -8.93
C PHE A 92 10.06 4.29 -8.20
N ASN A 93 9.15 4.76 -7.34
CA ASN A 93 8.34 3.91 -6.50
C ASN A 93 7.28 3.12 -7.25
N PHE A 94 6.62 3.70 -8.26
CA PHE A 94 5.70 2.95 -9.11
C PHE A 94 6.45 1.91 -9.94
N SER A 95 7.64 2.22 -10.45
CA SER A 95 8.46 1.23 -11.16
C SER A 95 8.83 0.06 -10.25
N PHE A 96 9.27 0.34 -9.02
CA PHE A 96 9.61 -0.69 -8.03
C PHE A 96 8.38 -1.50 -7.60
N LEU A 97 7.23 -0.85 -7.41
CA LEU A 97 5.97 -1.51 -7.07
C LEU A 97 5.52 -2.46 -8.17
N ILE A 98 5.59 -2.06 -9.44
CA ILE A 98 5.22 -2.92 -10.57
C ILE A 98 6.13 -4.15 -10.62
N VAL A 99 7.45 -3.96 -10.51
CA VAL A 99 8.42 -5.06 -10.55
C VAL A 99 8.20 -6.03 -9.39
N LEU A 100 8.07 -5.53 -8.16
CA LEU A 100 7.84 -6.36 -6.98
C LEU A 100 6.50 -7.08 -7.05
N THR A 101 5.43 -6.40 -7.45
CA THR A 101 4.10 -7.00 -7.54
C THR A 101 4.08 -8.12 -8.58
N LEU A 102 4.65 -7.88 -9.78
CA LEU A 102 4.76 -8.92 -10.80
C LEU A 102 5.59 -10.11 -10.32
N PHE A 103 6.77 -9.86 -9.76
CA PHE A 103 7.64 -10.93 -9.25
C PHE A 103 6.94 -11.76 -8.17
N CYS A 104 6.26 -11.09 -7.25
CA CYS A 104 5.57 -11.75 -6.15
C CYS A 104 4.33 -12.54 -6.61
N SER A 105 3.60 -12.02 -7.60
CA SER A 105 2.49 -12.74 -8.26
C SER A 105 2.94 -13.96 -9.07
N PHE A 106 4.21 -14.06 -9.45
CA PHE A 106 4.76 -15.27 -10.08
C PHE A 106 5.29 -16.29 -9.06
N LEU A 107 5.56 -15.87 -7.82
CA LEU A 107 6.18 -16.70 -6.78
C LEU A 107 5.15 -17.33 -5.83
N VAL A 108 4.04 -16.65 -5.59
CA VAL A 108 2.88 -17.08 -4.79
C VAL A 108 1.82 -17.69 -5.70
#